data_AF-A0A7V8FBR9-F1
#
_entry.id   AF-A0A7V8FBR9-F1
#
_cell.length_a   1.000
_cell.length_b   1.000
_cell.length_c   1.000
_cell.angle_alpha   90.00
_cell.angle_beta   90.00
_cell.angle_gamma   90.00
#
_symmetry.space_group_name_H-M   'P 1'
#
loop_
_entity.id
_entity.type
_entity.pdbx_description
1 polymer ?
#
loop_
_entity_poly.entity_id
_entity_poly.type
_entity_poly.pdbx_seq_one_letter_code
_entity_poly.pdbx_strand_id
1 'polypeptide(L)'
;MAALTAILPQALQGGLLNPALSPAMHGFATDYWPPHESSLPTPSPTTVTSQLPVSAAPRALTSVPVSHYLTDYYDRVHVAPAVLDVGNLATTQTRSLYVWNAWRDRPLTLRQVDAQNADGIDIAAPSALPIAFAPLQSRTWTVAVGPNGPPTINARLRYTFDDGEVPVASVVGVRLIAWMIPPDWSDGITETLSWLNDVQTAYDGTQTRLACRETPRRQWEFSVIGDDAGRQILEAALYAWTARTWALPVWTDLHWLRQVVPADTSVIAVDTTGRDYVIDGLAAIWASPSEYEVIEVAEVTAQGIVLKHPTQREWPVASRLYPCRPAQLTEAPSLSRHTSTISAARVRFQAAAPCDWPAIAPTARYLGYPVLEDRPNETGDRPAGYGRQMTWIDNDASTPLLYDTTKLPWMTQRQDWVVNGITRRTAHRSLLYWLAGRAQAVWVPSWADDLTLTTDVLATSTALTVRWVGYTRYLQGGPGRRHLRLELVDGTVYYRRVTAWSEAVDGTEQLAIDTPFGVAIDRRRVRQVSWMMLATLSSDVVEIQHTHDIEGTAKAAATFAAVPREEP
;
A
#
# COMPACT_ATOMS: atom_id res chain seq x y z
N MET A 1 -74.67 2.01 7.44
CA MET A 1 -73.85 2.90 6.60
C MET A 1 -73.19 3.90 7.54
N ALA A 2 -71.89 3.77 7.77
CA ALA A 2 -71.04 4.81 8.36
C ALA A 2 -69.63 4.56 7.79
N ALA A 3 -69.31 5.27 6.72
CA ALA A 3 -67.97 5.30 6.16
C ALA A 3 -67.09 6.12 7.10
N LEU A 4 -65.95 5.56 7.53
CA LEU A 4 -64.90 6.33 8.19
C LEU A 4 -63.71 6.36 7.24
N THR A 5 -63.55 7.53 6.63
CA THR A 5 -62.54 7.90 5.66
C THR A 5 -61.17 7.96 6.36
N ALA A 6 -60.19 7.21 5.86
CA ALA A 6 -58.80 7.38 6.26
C ALA A 6 -58.20 8.58 5.52
N ILE A 7 -57.48 9.45 6.24
CA ILE A 7 -56.64 10.49 5.65
C ILE A 7 -55.19 10.03 5.78
N LEU A 8 -54.51 9.90 4.64
CA LEU A 8 -53.05 9.79 4.55
C LEU A 8 -52.50 11.20 4.33
N PRO A 9 -51.81 11.83 5.30
CA PRO A 9 -51.15 13.10 5.06
C PRO A 9 -49.83 12.86 4.29
N GLN A 10 -49.68 13.51 3.13
CA GLN A 10 -48.39 13.66 2.48
C GLN A 10 -47.65 14.88 3.04
N ALA A 11 -46.34 14.76 3.23
CA ALA A 11 -45.49 15.85 3.71
C ALA A 11 -45.28 16.93 2.63
N LEU A 12 -45.36 18.21 3.03
CA LEU A 12 -45.00 19.37 2.21
C LEU A 12 -43.48 19.56 2.19
N GLN A 13 -42.89 19.68 1.00
CA GLN A 13 -41.47 19.99 0.82
C GLN A 13 -41.26 21.51 0.74
N GLY A 14 -40.35 22.05 1.55
CA GLY A 14 -39.80 23.40 1.37
C GLY A 14 -38.72 23.76 2.39
N GLY A 15 -37.49 24.05 1.93
CA GLY A 15 -36.43 24.67 2.75
C GLY A 15 -35.00 24.21 2.44
N LEU A 16 -34.05 25.15 2.42
CA LEU A 16 -32.66 25.05 1.92
C LEU A 16 -31.79 23.90 2.48
N LEU A 17 -31.04 23.24 1.59
CA LEU A 17 -30.06 22.18 1.87
C LEU A 17 -28.78 22.74 2.51
N ASN A 18 -28.46 22.29 3.73
CA ASN A 18 -27.16 22.47 4.38
C ASN A 18 -26.33 21.17 4.25
N PRO A 19 -25.25 21.14 3.44
CA PRO A 19 -24.54 19.91 3.09
C PRO A 19 -23.78 19.24 4.26
N ALA A 20 -23.72 19.87 5.43
CA ALA A 20 -23.11 19.30 6.63
C ALA A 20 -24.08 18.52 7.54
N LEU A 21 -25.37 18.41 7.17
CA LEU A 21 -26.38 17.68 7.94
C LEU A 21 -26.88 16.47 7.15
N SER A 22 -27.26 15.39 7.86
CA SER A 22 -27.83 14.22 7.21
C SER A 22 -29.20 14.56 6.59
N PRO A 23 -29.63 13.86 5.51
CA PRO A 23 -30.92 14.11 4.86
C PRO A 23 -32.12 14.10 5.82
N ALA A 24 -32.03 13.36 6.92
CA ALA A 24 -33.04 13.29 7.98
C ALA A 24 -33.24 14.61 8.75
N MET A 25 -32.25 15.50 8.77
CA MET A 25 -32.30 16.80 9.46
C MET A 25 -32.80 17.96 8.57
N HIS A 26 -32.93 17.76 7.26
CA HIS A 26 -33.48 18.78 6.35
C HIS A 26 -35.01 18.85 6.36
N GLY A 27 -35.66 17.78 6.78
CA GLY A 27 -37.05 17.84 7.18
C GLY A 27 -37.13 18.39 8.60
N PHE A 28 -37.39 19.69 8.78
CA PHE A 28 -38.03 20.17 10.01
C PHE A 28 -39.50 19.70 10.03
N ALA A 29 -39.73 18.40 9.87
CA ALA A 29 -40.93 17.78 10.37
C ALA A 29 -40.69 17.68 11.88
N THR A 30 -41.37 18.50 12.66
CA THR A 30 -41.56 18.24 14.09
C THR A 30 -42.32 16.91 14.22
N ASP A 31 -41.59 15.81 14.07
CA ASP A 31 -42.07 14.44 14.19
C ASP A 31 -42.24 14.13 15.68
N TYR A 32 -43.35 14.58 16.23
CA TYR A 32 -43.82 14.12 17.53
C TYR A 32 -44.35 12.68 17.46
N TRP A 33 -44.56 12.10 16.26
CA TRP A 33 -45.01 10.73 16.09
C TRP A 33 -44.88 10.22 14.63
N PRO A 34 -44.37 8.99 14.41
CA PRO A 34 -43.80 8.08 15.40
C PRO A 34 -42.41 8.56 15.88
N PRO A 35 -42.01 8.24 17.12
CA PRO A 35 -40.65 8.49 17.58
C PRO A 35 -39.64 7.77 16.66
N HIS A 36 -38.46 8.36 16.55
CA HIS A 36 -37.28 7.81 15.87
C HIS A 36 -37.15 6.30 16.12
N GLU A 37 -36.98 5.54 15.03
CA GLU A 37 -36.89 4.08 15.06
C GLU A 37 -35.82 3.62 16.05
N SER A 38 -36.21 2.77 17.01
CA SER A 38 -35.26 2.17 17.93
C SER A 38 -34.49 1.05 17.24
N SER A 39 -33.24 0.85 17.66
CA SER A 39 -32.41 -0.25 17.14
C SER A 39 -32.76 -1.61 17.75
N LEU A 40 -33.64 -1.62 18.77
CA LEU A 40 -34.04 -2.85 19.47
C LEU A 40 -35.25 -3.51 18.81
N PRO A 41 -35.34 -4.85 18.91
CA PRO A 41 -36.51 -5.58 18.44
C PRO A 41 -37.78 -5.06 19.10
N THR A 42 -38.87 -5.01 18.33
CA THR A 42 -40.17 -4.59 18.85
C THR A 42 -40.62 -5.55 19.96
N PRO A 43 -40.89 -5.07 21.18
CA PRO A 43 -41.29 -5.94 22.28
C PRO A 43 -42.60 -6.67 21.99
N SER A 44 -42.84 -7.78 22.68
CA SER A 44 -44.08 -8.56 22.52
C SER A 44 -45.32 -7.72 22.89
N PRO A 45 -46.48 -7.98 22.25
CA PRO A 45 -47.69 -7.23 22.53
C PRO A 45 -48.12 -7.39 24.00
N THR A 46 -48.43 -6.29 24.67
CA THR A 46 -48.89 -6.27 26.06
C THR A 46 -50.29 -5.67 26.18
N THR A 47 -51.03 -6.11 27.19
CA THR A 47 -52.37 -5.60 27.47
C THR A 47 -52.26 -4.24 28.15
N VAL A 48 -52.86 -3.21 27.55
CA VAL A 48 -52.85 -1.86 28.14
C VAL A 48 -53.85 -1.78 29.28
N THR A 49 -53.38 -1.38 30.46
CA THR A 49 -54.25 -1.01 31.57
C THR A 49 -54.82 0.39 31.31
N SER A 50 -56.12 0.48 31.05
CA SER A 50 -56.78 1.79 30.86
C SER A 50 -56.75 2.59 32.16
N GLN A 51 -56.18 3.79 32.10
CA GLN A 51 -56.22 4.77 33.21
C GLN A 51 -57.33 5.82 33.03
N LEU A 52 -58.25 5.59 32.09
CA LEU A 52 -59.37 6.50 31.88
C LEU A 52 -60.31 6.47 33.09
N PRO A 53 -60.84 7.63 33.53
CA PRO A 53 -61.71 7.72 34.72
C PRO A 53 -63.12 7.14 34.50
N VAL A 54 -63.36 6.44 33.40
CA VAL A 54 -64.65 5.87 33.01
C VAL A 54 -64.53 4.36 32.93
N SER A 55 -65.30 3.64 33.73
CA SER A 55 -65.28 2.18 33.87
C SER A 55 -66.30 1.45 32.98
N ALA A 56 -67.08 2.19 32.18
CA ALA A 56 -68.13 1.61 31.33
C ALA A 56 -67.53 0.95 30.07
N ALA A 57 -67.83 -0.35 29.89
CA ALA A 57 -67.45 -1.18 28.74
C ALA A 57 -65.92 -1.23 28.46
N PRO A 58 -65.11 -1.82 29.36
CA PRO A 58 -63.67 -1.93 29.15
C PRO A 58 -63.38 -2.82 27.94
N ARG A 59 -62.69 -2.26 26.95
CA ARG A 59 -62.15 -3.01 25.81
C ARG A 59 -60.70 -3.36 26.09
N ALA A 60 -60.37 -4.65 26.09
CA ALA A 60 -58.98 -5.09 26.10
C ALA A 60 -58.32 -4.66 24.78
N LEU A 61 -57.35 -3.75 24.87
CA LEU A 61 -56.52 -3.35 23.75
C LEU A 61 -55.16 -4.01 23.91
N THR A 62 -54.79 -4.81 22.91
CA THR A 62 -53.42 -5.29 22.76
C THR A 62 -52.63 -4.19 22.07
N SER A 63 -51.56 -3.71 22.70
CA SER A 63 -50.67 -2.72 22.11
C SER A 63 -49.24 -3.24 22.11
N VAL A 64 -48.42 -2.66 21.24
CA VAL A 64 -46.99 -2.87 21.26
C VAL A 64 -46.35 -1.56 21.74
N PRO A 65 -45.54 -1.59 22.82
CA PRO A 65 -44.80 -0.41 23.22
C PRO A 65 -43.95 0.09 22.06
N VAL A 66 -44.08 1.36 21.71
CA VAL A 66 -43.23 1.95 20.69
C VAL A 66 -41.86 2.20 21.31
N SER A 67 -40.87 1.45 20.85
CA SER A 67 -39.49 1.64 21.23
C SER A 67 -39.01 3.03 20.79
N HIS A 68 -38.22 3.69 21.62
CA HIS A 68 -37.74 5.05 21.40
C HIS A 68 -36.29 5.18 21.89
N TYR A 69 -35.63 6.29 21.60
CA TYR A 69 -34.21 6.46 21.92
C TYR A 69 -33.85 6.20 23.40
N LEU A 70 -34.75 6.57 24.32
CA LEU A 70 -34.52 6.35 25.74
C LEU A 70 -34.49 4.84 26.11
N THR A 71 -35.23 3.98 25.43
CA THR A 71 -35.17 2.52 25.64
C THR A 71 -33.93 1.86 25.04
N ASP A 72 -33.28 2.52 24.07
CA ASP A 72 -32.01 2.05 23.50
C ASP A 72 -30.83 2.28 24.46
N TYR A 73 -30.88 3.37 25.22
CA TYR A 73 -29.76 3.84 26.04
C TYR A 73 -29.91 3.55 27.53
N TYR A 74 -31.12 3.54 28.10
CA TYR A 74 -31.34 3.37 29.54
C TYR A 74 -31.89 1.98 29.90
N ASP A 75 -32.01 1.73 31.20
CA ASP A 75 -32.62 0.52 31.79
C ASP A 75 -31.86 -0.78 31.39
N ARG A 76 -30.52 -0.69 31.34
CA ARG A 76 -29.56 -1.77 31.11
C ARG A 76 -28.16 -1.40 31.58
N VAL A 77 -27.23 -2.35 31.53
CA VAL A 77 -25.80 -2.11 31.67
C VAL A 77 -25.12 -2.13 30.29
N HIS A 78 -24.31 -1.11 30.02
CA HIS A 78 -23.49 -1.03 28.81
C HIS A 78 -22.03 -1.39 29.11
N VAL A 79 -21.38 -1.99 28.12
CA VAL A 79 -19.92 -2.15 28.08
C VAL A 79 -19.41 -1.51 26.80
N ALA A 80 -18.48 -0.57 26.92
CA ALA A 80 -17.95 0.21 25.80
C ALA A 80 -16.42 0.27 25.84
N PRO A 81 -15.71 -0.03 24.73
CA PRO A 81 -16.25 -0.60 23.50
C PRO A 81 -16.71 -2.06 23.71
N ALA A 82 -17.74 -2.49 22.98
CA ALA A 82 -18.21 -3.89 23.02
C ALA A 82 -17.21 -4.85 22.35
N VAL A 83 -16.44 -4.35 21.38
CA VAL A 83 -15.31 -5.06 20.76
C VAL A 83 -14.07 -4.19 20.90
N LEU A 84 -13.08 -4.71 21.61
CA LEU A 84 -11.75 -4.15 21.71
C LEU A 84 -10.83 -4.87 20.71
N ASP A 85 -10.65 -4.27 19.55
CA ASP A 85 -9.71 -4.77 18.54
C ASP A 85 -8.30 -4.23 18.82
N VAL A 86 -7.37 -5.14 19.15
CA VAL A 86 -5.95 -4.82 19.34
C VAL A 86 -5.12 -4.99 18.06
N GLY A 87 -5.75 -5.42 16.97
CA GLY A 87 -5.10 -5.61 15.67
C GLY A 87 -3.95 -6.61 15.75
N ASN A 88 -2.83 -6.24 15.15
CA ASN A 88 -1.59 -7.02 15.17
C ASN A 88 -0.74 -6.65 16.40
N LEU A 89 -0.70 -7.54 17.39
CA LEU A 89 -0.05 -7.33 18.67
C LEU A 89 1.37 -7.94 18.68
N ALA A 90 2.39 -7.09 18.72
CA ALA A 90 3.78 -7.52 18.94
C ALA A 90 4.34 -7.09 20.31
N THR A 91 3.67 -6.13 20.97
CA THR A 91 4.02 -5.64 22.31
C THR A 91 2.80 -5.63 23.22
N THR A 92 2.99 -5.44 24.53
CA THR A 92 1.85 -5.36 25.45
C THR A 92 1.05 -4.07 25.20
N GLN A 93 -0.22 -4.19 24.81
CA GLN A 93 -1.11 -3.04 24.65
C GLN A 93 -2.07 -2.92 25.82
N THR A 94 -2.20 -1.70 26.36
CA THR A 94 -3.17 -1.41 27.42
C THR A 94 -4.32 -0.56 26.87
N ARG A 95 -5.55 -0.98 27.15
CA ARG A 95 -6.78 -0.32 26.70
C ARG A 95 -7.77 -0.16 27.84
N SER A 96 -8.59 0.87 27.74
CA SER A 96 -9.66 1.12 28.71
C SER A 96 -10.99 0.60 28.22
N LEU A 97 -11.76 0.02 29.14
CA LEU A 97 -13.13 -0.43 28.91
C LEU A 97 -14.03 0.17 29.98
N TYR A 98 -15.17 0.71 29.57
CA TYR A 98 -16.13 1.36 30.43
C TYR A 98 -17.32 0.43 30.65
N VAL A 99 -17.69 0.18 31.90
CA VAL A 99 -18.96 -0.46 32.23
C VAL A 99 -19.85 0.57 32.90
N TRP A 100 -21.02 0.78 32.33
CA TRP A 100 -21.94 1.84 32.71
C TRP A 100 -23.29 1.27 33.11
N ASN A 101 -23.67 1.53 34.36
CA ASN A 101 -25.02 1.27 34.84
C ASN A 101 -25.95 2.37 34.30
N ALA A 102 -26.73 2.09 33.26
CA ALA A 102 -27.68 3.05 32.68
C ALA A 102 -29.08 2.98 33.30
N TRP A 103 -29.22 2.35 34.47
CA TRP A 103 -30.44 2.46 35.26
C TRP A 103 -30.49 3.83 35.97
N ARG A 104 -31.65 4.48 35.94
CA ARG A 104 -31.83 5.88 36.41
C ARG A 104 -32.05 6.00 37.92
N ASP A 105 -32.68 5.00 38.51
CA ASP A 105 -33.10 4.96 39.90
C ASP A 105 -32.58 3.71 40.63
N ARG A 106 -31.97 2.77 39.90
CA ARG A 106 -31.58 1.47 40.42
C ARG A 106 -30.05 1.35 40.56
N PRO A 107 -29.53 1.14 41.79
CA PRO A 107 -28.17 0.70 41.97
C PRO A 107 -28.04 -0.79 41.62
N LEU A 108 -26.89 -1.18 41.06
CA LEU A 108 -26.57 -2.56 40.72
C LEU A 108 -25.23 -2.96 41.33
N THR A 109 -25.05 -4.24 41.61
CA THR A 109 -23.78 -4.76 42.15
C THR A 109 -23.18 -5.77 41.19
N LEU A 110 -22.00 -5.46 40.66
CA LEU A 110 -21.20 -6.40 39.88
C LEU A 110 -20.59 -7.43 40.83
N ARG A 111 -20.95 -8.70 40.66
CA ARG A 111 -20.49 -9.79 41.54
C ARG A 111 -19.23 -10.46 41.02
N GLN A 112 -19.16 -10.65 39.70
CA GLN A 112 -18.15 -11.48 39.06
C GLN A 112 -17.78 -10.94 37.69
N VAL A 113 -16.51 -11.08 37.34
CA VAL A 113 -16.00 -10.84 35.98
C VAL A 113 -15.30 -12.11 35.55
N ASP A 114 -15.84 -12.76 34.53
CA ASP A 114 -15.27 -13.98 33.94
C ASP A 114 -14.58 -13.66 32.62
N ALA A 115 -13.35 -14.14 32.47
CA ALA A 115 -12.58 -14.01 31.25
C ALA A 115 -12.44 -15.39 30.60
N GLN A 116 -12.93 -15.53 29.36
CA GLN A 116 -12.82 -16.74 28.56
C GLN A 116 -11.81 -16.53 27.44
N ASN A 117 -10.97 -17.53 27.17
CA ASN A 117 -9.88 -17.46 26.17
C ASN A 117 -8.96 -16.24 26.35
N ALA A 118 -8.70 -15.87 27.61
CA ALA A 118 -7.99 -14.65 27.99
C ALA A 118 -6.50 -14.91 28.32
N ASP A 119 -5.91 -15.97 27.78
CA ASP A 119 -4.50 -16.28 28.00
C ASP A 119 -3.62 -15.11 27.52
N GLY A 120 -2.79 -14.58 28.42
CA GLY A 120 -1.95 -13.41 28.19
C GLY A 120 -2.71 -12.07 28.16
N ILE A 121 -3.88 -12.00 28.79
CA ILE A 121 -4.65 -10.77 28.99
C ILE A 121 -4.84 -10.55 30.49
N ASP A 122 -4.33 -9.43 30.99
CA ASP A 122 -4.51 -8.98 32.36
C ASP A 122 -5.63 -7.94 32.43
N ILE A 123 -6.59 -8.16 33.34
CA ILE A 123 -7.75 -7.28 33.51
C ILE A 123 -7.69 -6.68 34.91
N ALA A 124 -7.38 -5.40 35.00
CA ALA A 124 -7.38 -4.66 36.25
C ALA A 124 -8.75 -4.00 36.48
N ALA A 125 -9.42 -4.43 37.55
CA ALA A 125 -10.68 -3.86 38.03
C ALA A 125 -10.45 -2.55 38.80
N PRO A 126 -11.42 -1.62 38.78
CA PRO A 126 -11.30 -0.32 39.46
C PRO A 126 -11.31 -0.44 41.00
N SER A 127 -11.84 -1.54 41.54
CA SER A 127 -11.83 -1.88 42.97
C SER A 127 -12.04 -3.39 43.13
N ALA A 128 -11.82 -3.92 44.34
CA ALA A 128 -12.11 -5.32 44.63
C ALA A 128 -13.59 -5.65 44.38
N LEU A 129 -13.87 -6.83 43.81
CA LEU A 129 -15.22 -7.38 43.68
C LEU A 129 -15.74 -7.84 45.06
N PRO A 130 -17.06 -7.72 45.32
CA PRO A 130 -18.11 -7.15 44.48
C PRO A 130 -18.08 -5.62 44.42
N ILE A 131 -18.47 -5.04 43.27
CA ILE A 131 -18.42 -3.59 43.02
C ILE A 131 -19.83 -3.02 42.91
N ALA A 132 -20.18 -2.06 43.76
CA ALA A 132 -21.45 -1.33 43.68
C ALA A 132 -21.41 -0.20 42.64
N PHE A 133 -22.46 -0.12 41.82
CA PHE A 133 -22.74 0.93 40.86
C PHE A 133 -23.94 1.74 41.32
N ALA A 134 -23.74 3.03 41.54
CA ALA A 134 -24.86 3.96 41.71
C ALA A 134 -25.66 4.07 40.38
N PRO A 135 -26.92 4.54 40.42
CA PRO A 135 -27.66 4.84 39.19
C PRO A 135 -26.86 5.79 38.29
N LEU A 136 -26.87 5.52 36.99
CA LEU A 136 -26.14 6.28 35.97
C LEU A 136 -24.61 6.34 36.15
N GLN A 137 -24.02 5.50 37.01
CA GLN A 137 -22.57 5.50 37.26
C GLN A 137 -21.80 4.65 36.24
N SER A 138 -20.72 5.22 35.70
CA SER A 138 -19.73 4.50 34.88
C SER A 138 -18.46 4.23 35.68
N ARG A 139 -17.82 3.09 35.43
CA ARG A 139 -16.48 2.77 35.95
C ARG A 139 -15.59 2.28 34.82
N THR A 140 -14.28 2.42 35.01
CA THR A 140 -13.27 2.10 34.00
C THR A 140 -12.43 0.91 34.43
N TRP A 141 -12.25 -0.04 33.51
CA TRP A 141 -11.35 -1.18 33.60
C TRP A 141 -10.16 -0.95 32.70
N THR A 142 -9.03 -1.51 33.12
CA THR A 142 -7.82 -1.53 32.31
C THR A 142 -7.58 -2.95 31.83
N VAL A 143 -7.48 -3.14 30.51
CA VAL A 143 -7.22 -4.42 29.86
C VAL A 143 -5.84 -4.34 29.22
N ALA A 144 -4.88 -5.10 29.74
CA ALA A 144 -3.54 -5.22 29.19
C ALA A 144 -3.41 -6.55 28.44
N VAL A 145 -3.17 -6.49 27.13
CA VAL A 145 -3.02 -7.66 26.27
C VAL A 145 -1.54 -7.81 25.94
N GLY A 146 -0.91 -8.89 26.43
CA GLY A 146 0.51 -9.17 26.21
C GLY A 146 0.80 -9.98 24.94
N PRO A 147 2.05 -9.99 24.46
CA PRO A 147 2.48 -10.74 23.27
C PRO A 147 2.58 -12.25 23.49
N ASN A 148 2.48 -12.71 24.75
CA ASN A 148 2.46 -14.13 25.09
C ASN A 148 1.02 -14.66 25.09
N GLY A 149 0.82 -15.86 24.56
CA GLY A 149 -0.47 -16.55 24.52
C GLY A 149 -0.80 -17.08 23.13
N PRO A 150 -2.04 -17.57 22.91
CA PRO A 150 -2.48 -18.05 21.62
C PRO A 150 -2.33 -16.99 20.51
N PRO A 151 -1.98 -17.39 19.28
CA PRO A 151 -1.73 -16.47 18.16
C PRO A 151 -2.97 -15.65 17.76
N THR A 152 -4.16 -16.24 17.91
CA THR A 152 -5.43 -15.56 17.66
C THR A 152 -6.00 -15.14 19.00
N ILE A 153 -6.25 -13.85 19.16
CA ILE A 153 -6.90 -13.28 20.33
C ILE A 153 -8.39 -13.24 20.02
N ASN A 154 -9.18 -13.97 20.81
CA ASN A 154 -10.64 -13.97 20.77
C ASN A 154 -11.16 -14.23 22.19
N ALA A 155 -10.87 -13.29 23.07
CA ALA A 155 -11.24 -13.37 24.47
C ALA A 155 -12.61 -12.74 24.70
N ARG A 156 -13.37 -13.25 25.68
CA ARG A 156 -14.66 -12.70 26.09
C ARG A 156 -14.65 -12.36 27.57
N LEU A 157 -14.96 -11.12 27.89
CA LEU A 157 -15.09 -10.60 29.24
C LEU A 157 -16.57 -10.50 29.58
N ARG A 158 -17.03 -11.28 30.55
CA ARG A 158 -18.44 -11.35 30.96
C ARG A 158 -18.58 -10.71 32.34
N TYR A 159 -19.44 -9.71 32.45
CA TYR A 159 -19.65 -8.96 33.70
C TYR A 159 -20.99 -9.37 34.32
N THR A 160 -20.98 -10.17 35.38
CA THR A 160 -22.22 -10.72 35.97
C THR A 160 -22.73 -9.84 37.11
N PHE A 161 -23.86 -9.17 36.88
CA PHE A 161 -24.55 -8.34 37.88
C PHE A 161 -25.51 -9.14 38.74
N ASP A 162 -25.91 -8.56 39.88
CA ASP A 162 -26.77 -9.18 40.87
C ASP A 162 -28.22 -9.36 40.43
N ASP A 163 -28.64 -8.68 39.36
CA ASP A 163 -29.96 -8.80 38.76
C ASP A 163 -30.04 -9.79 37.59
N GLY A 164 -28.90 -10.42 37.26
CA GLY A 164 -28.80 -11.37 36.16
C GLY A 164 -28.40 -10.75 34.82
N GLU A 165 -28.19 -9.43 34.73
CA GLU A 165 -27.57 -8.84 33.53
C GLU A 165 -26.11 -9.30 33.38
N VAL A 166 -25.74 -9.70 32.15
CA VAL A 166 -24.38 -10.16 31.82
C VAL A 166 -23.89 -9.49 30.54
N PRO A 167 -23.57 -8.18 30.55
CA PRO A 167 -22.97 -7.57 29.38
C PRO A 167 -21.58 -8.16 29.10
N VAL A 168 -21.22 -8.19 27.83
CA VAL A 168 -20.01 -8.86 27.33
C VAL A 168 -19.19 -7.90 26.49
N ALA A 169 -17.89 -7.87 26.74
CA ALA A 169 -16.92 -7.32 25.79
C ALA A 169 -16.09 -8.44 25.16
N SER A 170 -15.76 -8.28 23.88
CA SER A 170 -14.82 -9.16 23.19
C SER A 170 -13.49 -8.45 22.98
N VAL A 171 -12.38 -9.13 23.22
CA VAL A 171 -11.04 -8.66 22.83
C VAL A 171 -10.60 -9.50 21.64
N VAL A 172 -10.33 -8.85 20.51
CA VAL A 172 -9.97 -9.52 19.26
C VAL A 172 -8.64 -9.00 18.72
N GLY A 173 -7.91 -9.84 18.01
CA GLY A 173 -6.62 -9.48 17.40
C GLY A 173 -5.77 -10.68 17.04
N VAL A 174 -4.54 -10.43 16.62
CA VAL A 174 -3.55 -11.46 16.25
C VAL A 174 -2.22 -11.12 16.89
N ARG A 175 -1.59 -12.06 17.60
CA ARG A 175 -0.22 -11.92 18.10
C ARG A 175 0.76 -12.19 16.96
N LEU A 176 1.64 -11.24 16.70
CA LEU A 176 2.71 -11.40 15.71
C LEU A 176 3.97 -11.91 16.40
N ILE A 177 4.61 -12.91 15.80
CA ILE A 177 6.00 -13.24 16.10
C ILE A 177 6.90 -12.55 15.09
N ALA A 178 8.02 -12.05 15.58
CA ALA A 178 9.00 -11.35 14.79
C ALA A 178 9.93 -12.33 14.07
N TRP A 179 10.12 -12.16 12.77
CA TRP A 179 11.12 -12.93 12.01
C TRP A 179 12.50 -12.29 12.23
N MET A 180 13.27 -12.81 13.18
CA MET A 180 14.54 -12.21 13.61
C MET A 180 15.77 -12.99 13.14
N ILE A 181 15.58 -13.82 12.12
CA ILE A 181 16.63 -14.59 11.45
C ILE A 181 17.07 -13.77 10.23
N PRO A 182 18.29 -13.20 10.24
CA PRO A 182 18.71 -12.29 9.19
C PRO A 182 18.95 -13.02 7.86
N PRO A 183 18.84 -12.31 6.74
CA PRO A 183 19.22 -12.84 5.43
C PRO A 183 20.72 -13.09 5.37
N ASP A 184 21.11 -14.14 4.66
CA ASP A 184 22.45 -14.26 4.12
C ASP A 184 22.60 -13.30 2.94
N TRP A 185 23.46 -12.29 3.12
CA TRP A 185 23.71 -11.25 2.14
C TRP A 185 24.59 -11.70 0.97
N SER A 186 25.15 -12.91 1.00
CA SER A 186 25.96 -13.46 -0.09
C SER A 186 25.23 -13.46 -1.44
N ASP A 187 23.92 -13.78 -1.41
CA ASP A 187 23.02 -13.76 -2.57
C ASP A 187 22.20 -12.45 -2.67
N GLY A 188 22.21 -11.63 -1.62
CA GLY A 188 21.37 -10.45 -1.47
C GLY A 188 19.88 -10.77 -1.24
N ILE A 189 19.04 -9.75 -1.38
CA ILE A 189 17.59 -9.85 -1.20
C ILE A 189 16.88 -9.43 -2.48
N THR A 190 15.99 -10.28 -3.00
CA THR A 190 15.12 -9.93 -4.12
C THR A 190 13.82 -9.34 -3.57
N GLU A 191 13.53 -8.09 -3.91
CA GLU A 191 12.25 -7.44 -3.65
C GLU A 191 11.44 -7.40 -4.95
N THR A 192 10.24 -7.95 -4.93
CA THR A 192 9.33 -7.97 -6.09
C THR A 192 8.15 -7.04 -5.84
N LEU A 193 7.89 -6.11 -6.76
CA LEU A 193 6.73 -5.23 -6.78
C LEU A 193 5.79 -5.66 -7.90
N SER A 194 4.55 -6.01 -7.55
CA SER A 194 3.55 -6.58 -8.46
C SER A 194 2.27 -5.76 -8.48
N TRP A 195 2.15 -4.87 -9.46
CA TRP A 195 0.91 -4.15 -9.78
C TRP A 195 -0.10 -5.10 -10.43
N LEU A 196 -1.29 -4.58 -10.76
CA LEU A 196 -2.29 -5.28 -11.54
C LEU A 196 -2.99 -4.27 -12.43
N ASN A 197 -2.77 -4.38 -13.74
CA ASN A 197 -3.40 -3.51 -14.71
C ASN A 197 -4.23 -4.33 -15.69
N ASP A 198 -5.46 -3.87 -15.95
CA ASP A 198 -6.23 -4.30 -17.11
C ASP A 198 -5.83 -3.45 -18.31
N VAL A 199 -5.30 -4.08 -19.36
CA VAL A 199 -4.81 -3.42 -20.57
C VAL A 199 -5.60 -3.95 -21.76
N GLN A 200 -6.48 -3.11 -22.29
CA GLN A 200 -7.30 -3.43 -23.45
C GLN A 200 -6.70 -2.73 -24.67
N THR A 201 -6.41 -3.51 -25.73
CA THR A 201 -5.85 -2.98 -26.99
C THR A 201 -6.88 -3.13 -28.11
N ALA A 202 -7.24 -2.03 -28.74
CA ALA A 202 -8.12 -2.00 -29.91
C ALA A 202 -7.36 -2.46 -31.17
N TYR A 203 -8.12 -2.76 -32.23
CA TYR A 203 -7.56 -3.19 -33.51
C TYR A 203 -6.58 -2.19 -34.14
N ASP A 204 -6.80 -0.89 -33.95
CA ASP A 204 -5.92 0.17 -34.47
C ASP A 204 -4.69 0.44 -33.58
N GLY A 205 -4.54 -0.33 -32.49
CA GLY A 205 -3.44 -0.22 -31.55
C GLY A 205 -3.68 0.75 -30.39
N THR A 206 -4.85 1.41 -30.34
CA THR A 206 -5.21 2.26 -29.19
C THR A 206 -5.32 1.41 -27.92
N GLN A 207 -4.73 1.88 -26.82
CA GLN A 207 -4.79 1.18 -25.53
C GLN A 207 -5.63 1.94 -24.51
N THR A 208 -6.41 1.19 -23.73
CA THR A 208 -7.00 1.67 -22.47
C THR A 208 -6.40 0.87 -21.34
N ARG A 209 -5.93 1.57 -20.30
CA ARG A 209 -5.22 0.98 -19.18
C ARG A 209 -5.87 1.38 -17.87
N LEU A 210 -6.28 0.39 -17.06
CA LEU A 210 -6.88 0.60 -15.76
C LEU A 210 -6.01 -0.05 -14.69
N ALA A 211 -5.57 0.74 -13.70
CA ALA A 211 -4.91 0.21 -12.52
C ALA A 211 -5.94 -0.38 -11.56
N CYS A 212 -5.89 -1.70 -11.39
CA CYS A 212 -6.82 -2.47 -10.55
C CYS A 212 -6.35 -2.62 -9.10
N ARG A 213 -5.19 -2.06 -8.77
CA ARG A 213 -4.63 -1.99 -7.40
C ARG A 213 -4.10 -0.60 -7.14
N GLU A 214 -4.35 -0.09 -5.94
CA GLU A 214 -3.79 1.19 -5.49
C GLU A 214 -2.29 1.06 -5.18
N THR A 215 -1.90 0.02 -4.43
CA THR A 215 -0.50 -0.31 -4.12
C THR A 215 -0.10 -1.65 -4.74
N PRO A 216 1.16 -1.82 -5.18
CA PRO A 216 1.64 -3.12 -5.62
C PRO A 216 1.63 -4.13 -4.46
N ARG A 217 1.48 -5.41 -4.77
CA ARG A 217 1.89 -6.46 -3.83
C ARG A 217 3.41 -6.44 -3.73
N ARG A 218 3.92 -6.53 -2.51
CA ARG A 218 5.35 -6.54 -2.23
C ARG A 218 5.76 -7.92 -1.69
N GLN A 219 6.82 -8.46 -2.24
CA GLN A 219 7.39 -9.73 -1.82
C GLN A 219 8.89 -9.56 -1.58
N TRP A 220 9.43 -10.29 -0.60
CA TRP A 220 10.86 -10.40 -0.36
C TRP A 220 11.28 -11.86 -0.40
N GLU A 221 12.39 -12.12 -1.06
CA GLU A 221 12.98 -13.45 -1.16
C GLU A 221 14.47 -13.38 -0.82
N PHE A 222 14.92 -14.24 0.08
CA PHE A 222 16.30 -14.29 0.54
C PHE A 222 16.66 -15.65 1.14
N SER A 223 17.95 -15.95 1.16
CA SER A 223 18.51 -17.11 1.85
C SER A 223 18.68 -16.80 3.34
N VAL A 224 18.50 -17.78 4.21
CA VAL A 224 18.84 -17.72 5.63
C VAL A 224 19.74 -18.89 6.00
N ILE A 225 20.71 -18.63 6.86
CA ILE A 225 21.60 -19.65 7.42
C ILE A 225 21.53 -19.54 8.93
N GLY A 226 21.27 -20.67 9.59
CA GLY A 226 21.39 -20.81 11.03
C GLY A 226 22.54 -21.74 11.39
N ASP A 227 23.31 -21.36 12.41
CA ASP A 227 24.34 -22.16 13.07
C ASP A 227 23.96 -22.41 14.54
N ASP A 228 24.38 -23.54 15.10
CA ASP A 228 24.16 -23.94 16.50
C ASP A 228 22.76 -23.61 17.05
N ALA A 229 22.66 -22.61 17.92
CA ALA A 229 21.40 -22.14 18.51
C ALA A 229 20.52 -21.43 17.47
N GLY A 230 21.10 -20.64 16.56
CA GLY A 230 20.39 -20.00 15.45
C GLY A 230 19.73 -21.02 14.53
N ARG A 231 20.39 -22.17 14.29
CA ARG A 231 19.79 -23.30 13.56
C ARG A 231 18.59 -23.88 14.30
N GLN A 232 18.68 -24.08 15.61
CA GLN A 232 17.56 -24.58 16.42
C GLN A 232 16.38 -23.61 16.42
N ILE A 233 16.65 -22.30 16.50
CA ILE A 233 15.64 -21.24 16.41
C ILE A 233 14.97 -21.25 15.03
N LEU A 234 15.73 -21.37 13.94
CA LEU A 234 15.18 -21.46 12.58
C LEU A 234 14.23 -22.65 12.42
N GLU A 235 14.65 -23.84 12.86
CA GLU A 235 13.78 -25.03 12.78
C GLU A 235 12.52 -24.87 13.64
N ALA A 236 12.62 -24.34 14.86
CA ALA A 236 11.48 -24.11 15.74
C ALA A 236 10.51 -23.07 15.17
N ALA A 237 11.04 -21.98 14.61
CA ALA A 237 10.26 -20.92 13.97
C ALA A 237 9.46 -21.46 12.79
N LEU A 238 10.10 -22.22 11.90
CA LEU A 238 9.43 -22.83 10.75
C LEU A 238 8.41 -23.89 11.19
N TYR A 239 8.76 -24.76 12.14
CA TYR A 239 7.85 -25.82 12.61
C TYR A 239 6.52 -25.25 13.14
N ALA A 240 6.58 -24.21 13.98
CA ALA A 240 5.40 -23.72 14.69
C ALA A 240 4.61 -22.62 13.95
N TRP A 241 5.25 -21.87 13.04
CA TRP A 241 4.69 -20.60 12.52
C TRP A 241 4.70 -20.45 10.98
N THR A 242 4.88 -21.53 10.21
CA THR A 242 4.93 -21.44 8.73
C THR A 242 3.68 -20.80 8.10
N ALA A 243 2.47 -21.08 8.60
CA ALA A 243 1.22 -20.59 8.02
C ALA A 243 0.67 -19.29 8.67
N ARG A 244 1.50 -18.57 9.43
CA ARG A 244 1.08 -17.40 10.22
C ARG A 244 1.70 -16.11 9.69
N THR A 245 1.16 -14.97 10.15
CA THR A 245 1.73 -13.66 9.88
C THR A 245 2.89 -13.38 10.83
N TRP A 246 4.00 -12.93 10.27
CA TRP A 246 5.22 -12.54 10.93
C TRP A 246 5.34 -11.02 10.93
N ALA A 247 5.96 -10.45 11.96
CA ALA A 247 6.55 -9.12 11.85
C ALA A 247 7.93 -9.29 11.18
N LEU A 248 7.99 -9.05 9.86
CA LEU A 248 9.20 -9.19 9.06
C LEU A 248 9.96 -7.86 9.03
N PRO A 249 11.21 -7.80 9.53
CA PRO A 249 12.08 -6.66 9.26
C PRO A 249 12.28 -6.47 7.77
N VAL A 250 12.12 -5.23 7.31
CA VAL A 250 12.56 -4.83 5.97
C VAL A 250 14.08 -4.71 6.05
N TRP A 251 14.77 -5.85 5.93
CA TRP A 251 16.21 -5.99 6.17
C TRP A 251 17.07 -5.03 5.34
N THR A 252 16.55 -4.59 4.19
CA THR A 252 17.19 -3.57 3.35
C THR A 252 17.26 -2.22 4.03
N ASP A 253 16.32 -1.86 4.89
CA ASP A 253 16.14 -0.52 5.43
C ASP A 253 16.80 -0.39 6.82
N LEU A 254 18.01 -0.95 6.94
CA LEU A 254 18.81 -0.92 8.17
C LEU A 254 19.10 0.52 8.63
N HIS A 255 19.04 0.71 9.94
CA HIS A 255 19.66 1.83 10.64
C HIS A 255 20.53 1.35 11.80
N TRP A 256 21.75 1.87 11.90
CA TRP A 256 22.63 1.61 13.04
C TRP A 256 22.37 2.63 14.14
N LEU A 257 22.08 2.17 15.37
CA LEU A 257 21.94 3.06 16.51
C LEU A 257 23.29 3.71 16.84
N ARG A 258 23.34 5.04 16.73
CA ARG A 258 24.56 5.85 16.98
C ARG A 258 24.72 6.27 18.43
N GLN A 259 23.67 6.07 19.23
CA GLN A 259 23.62 6.37 20.65
C GLN A 259 22.92 5.23 21.38
N VAL A 260 23.20 5.10 22.68
CA VAL A 260 22.46 4.19 23.55
C VAL A 260 20.99 4.63 23.55
N VAL A 261 20.08 3.67 23.45
CA VAL A 261 18.64 3.86 23.68
C VAL A 261 18.34 3.26 25.06
N PRO A 262 18.17 4.07 26.11
CA PRO A 262 17.86 3.56 27.45
C PRO A 262 16.54 2.77 27.48
N ALA A 263 16.32 2.01 28.55
CA ALA A 263 14.97 1.58 28.89
C ALA A 263 14.06 2.80 29.12
N ASP A 264 12.75 2.58 29.00
CA ASP A 264 11.70 3.60 29.12
C ASP A 264 11.79 4.75 28.08
N THR A 265 12.45 4.51 26.94
CA THR A 265 12.58 5.51 25.86
C THR A 265 11.34 5.51 24.96
N SER A 266 10.66 6.66 24.83
CA SER A 266 9.50 6.82 23.92
C SER A 266 9.83 7.43 22.56
N VAL A 267 11.05 7.94 22.35
CA VAL A 267 11.47 8.56 21.09
C VAL A 267 12.86 8.07 20.72
N ILE A 268 12.99 7.49 19.53
CA ILE A 268 14.28 7.07 18.99
C ILE A 268 14.67 8.05 17.89
N ALA A 269 15.80 8.74 18.06
CA ALA A 269 16.31 9.65 17.04
C ALA A 269 16.97 8.84 15.91
N VAL A 270 16.43 8.97 14.70
CA VAL A 270 16.83 8.25 13.49
C VAL A 270 16.38 9.03 12.25
N ASP A 271 17.22 9.06 11.21
CA ASP A 271 16.79 9.57 9.91
C ASP A 271 15.87 8.54 9.22
N THR A 272 14.58 8.87 9.17
CA THR A 272 13.52 8.03 8.58
C THR A 272 13.40 8.23 7.07
N THR A 273 14.10 9.22 6.50
CA THR A 273 14.01 9.56 5.07
C THR A 273 14.41 8.36 4.21
N GLY A 274 13.51 7.95 3.31
CA GLY A 274 13.80 6.85 2.38
C GLY A 274 13.77 5.44 2.98
N ARG A 275 13.28 5.29 4.22
CA ARG A 275 13.09 4.00 4.90
C ARG A 275 11.60 3.73 5.13
N ASP A 276 11.23 2.46 5.19
CA ASP A 276 9.84 1.99 5.25
C ASP A 276 9.18 2.07 6.65
N TYR A 277 9.39 3.15 7.39
CA TYR A 277 8.67 3.39 8.65
C TYR A 277 7.26 3.90 8.36
N VAL A 278 6.26 3.35 9.06
CA VAL A 278 4.85 3.70 8.89
C VAL A 278 4.21 3.96 10.25
N ILE A 279 3.34 4.98 10.31
CA ILE A 279 2.48 5.25 11.46
C ILE A 279 1.60 4.03 11.74
N ASP A 280 1.41 3.68 13.00
CA ASP A 280 0.75 2.44 13.43
C ASP A 280 1.44 1.14 12.94
N GLY A 281 2.63 1.26 12.36
CA GLY A 281 3.47 0.15 11.95
C GLY A 281 4.36 -0.39 13.07
N LEU A 282 5.20 -1.36 12.71
CA LEU A 282 6.16 -1.98 13.61
C LEU A 282 7.58 -1.57 13.24
N ALA A 283 8.46 -1.54 14.22
CA ALA A 283 9.91 -1.54 14.04
C ALA A 283 10.53 -2.54 15.01
N ALA A 284 11.76 -2.94 14.77
CA ALA A 284 12.49 -3.83 15.66
C ALA A 284 13.89 -3.31 15.92
N ILE A 285 14.25 -3.27 17.20
CA ILE A 285 15.63 -3.11 17.64
C ILE A 285 16.20 -4.52 17.79
N TRP A 286 17.33 -4.78 17.16
CA TRP A 286 17.88 -6.12 16.98
C TRP A 286 19.39 -6.13 17.26
N ALA A 287 19.83 -7.12 18.04
CA ALA A 287 21.23 -7.44 18.24
C ALA A 287 21.56 -8.89 17.80
N SER A 288 20.65 -9.83 18.05
CA SER A 288 20.77 -11.23 17.63
C SER A 288 19.38 -11.88 17.49
N PRO A 289 19.27 -13.09 16.90
CA PRO A 289 17.98 -13.79 16.80
C PRO A 289 17.27 -14.05 18.14
N SER A 290 18.01 -14.08 19.25
CA SER A 290 17.47 -14.21 20.62
C SER A 290 17.38 -12.88 21.37
N GLU A 291 18.03 -11.83 20.88
CA GLU A 291 18.07 -10.50 21.50
C GLU A 291 17.51 -9.45 20.55
N TYR A 292 16.19 -9.27 20.60
CA TYR A 292 15.46 -8.26 19.84
C TYR A 292 14.26 -7.71 20.63
N GLU A 293 13.81 -6.52 20.30
CA GLU A 293 12.58 -5.93 20.82
C GLU A 293 11.80 -5.35 19.65
N VAL A 294 10.55 -5.81 19.50
CA VAL A 294 9.62 -5.19 18.56
C VAL A 294 8.96 -4.02 19.26
N ILE A 295 8.82 -2.92 18.54
CA ILE A 295 8.25 -1.65 19.02
C ILE A 295 7.17 -1.20 18.03
N GLU A 296 6.13 -0.54 18.56
CA GLU A 296 5.05 0.03 17.76
C GLU A 296 5.28 1.53 17.53
N VAL A 297 5.15 1.96 16.28
CA VAL A 297 5.38 3.35 15.88
C VAL A 297 4.09 4.15 16.01
N ALA A 298 4.10 5.18 16.85
CA ALA A 298 3.01 6.14 17.01
C ALA A 298 3.07 7.27 15.97
N GLU A 299 4.28 7.77 15.70
CA GLU A 299 4.52 8.87 14.78
C GLU A 299 5.87 8.70 14.08
N VAL A 300 5.95 9.12 12.82
CA VAL A 300 7.18 9.17 12.02
C VAL A 300 7.49 10.63 11.70
N THR A 301 8.62 11.10 12.19
CA THR A 301 9.20 12.41 11.83
C THR A 301 10.46 12.20 11.00
N ALA A 302 10.95 13.23 10.30
CA ALA A 302 12.17 13.11 9.51
C ALA A 302 13.42 12.80 10.36
N GLN A 303 13.40 13.09 11.66
CA GLN A 303 14.55 12.95 12.58
C GLN A 303 14.34 11.88 13.66
N GLY A 304 13.22 11.17 13.65
CA GLY A 304 12.99 10.09 14.60
C GLY A 304 11.62 9.45 14.52
N ILE A 305 11.48 8.37 15.27
CA ILE A 305 10.22 7.66 15.46
C ILE A 305 9.76 7.83 16.91
N VAL A 306 8.49 8.16 17.09
CA VAL A 306 7.83 8.16 18.41
C VAL A 306 7.17 6.81 18.60
N LEU A 307 7.35 6.21 19.76
CA LEU A 307 6.86 4.88 20.09
C LEU A 307 5.52 4.98 20.83
N LYS A 308 4.60 4.04 20.58
CA LYS A 308 3.36 3.93 21.36
C LYS A 308 3.61 3.49 22.79
N HIS A 309 4.61 2.63 22.96
CA HIS A 309 5.07 2.11 24.24
C HIS A 309 6.58 2.32 24.31
N PRO A 310 7.09 2.76 25.46
CA PRO A 310 8.51 2.97 25.61
C PRO A 310 9.28 1.64 25.54
N THR A 311 10.58 1.72 25.23
CA THR A 311 11.46 0.54 25.23
C THR A 311 11.50 -0.13 26.60
N GLN A 312 11.51 -1.46 26.63
CA GLN A 312 11.51 -2.23 27.88
C GLN A 312 12.93 -2.45 28.44
N ARG A 313 13.94 -2.30 27.58
CA ARG A 313 15.34 -2.48 27.95
C ARG A 313 16.24 -1.45 27.29
N GLU A 314 17.44 -1.36 27.82
CA GLU A 314 18.52 -0.60 27.19
C GLU A 314 19.08 -1.33 25.96
N TRP A 315 19.36 -0.55 24.93
CA TRP A 315 20.02 -0.99 23.70
C TRP A 315 21.31 -0.21 23.48
N PRO A 316 22.47 -0.89 23.41
CA PRO A 316 23.75 -0.24 23.25
C PRO A 316 23.94 0.38 21.85
N VAL A 317 24.98 1.19 21.72
CA VAL A 317 25.47 1.67 20.41
C VAL A 317 25.77 0.46 19.51
N ALA A 318 25.51 0.61 18.21
CA ALA A 318 25.65 -0.41 17.18
C ALA A 318 24.59 -1.53 17.21
N SER A 319 23.59 -1.47 18.08
CA SER A 319 22.34 -2.22 17.83
C SER A 319 21.67 -1.73 16.53
N ARG A 320 20.90 -2.60 15.90
CA ARG A 320 20.29 -2.35 14.59
C ARG A 320 18.81 -2.05 14.76
N LEU A 321 18.31 -1.03 14.08
CA LEU A 321 16.90 -0.68 14.02
C LEU A 321 16.39 -0.94 12.60
N TYR A 322 15.29 -1.67 12.49
CA TYR A 322 14.63 -1.98 11.23
C TYR A 322 13.16 -1.58 11.28
N PRO A 323 12.59 -1.00 10.20
CA PRO A 323 11.15 -1.02 10.02
C PRO A 323 10.67 -2.47 9.79
N CYS A 324 9.48 -2.80 10.27
CA CYS A 324 8.88 -4.12 10.14
C CYS A 324 7.53 -4.05 9.44
N ARG A 325 7.28 -5.02 8.56
CA ARG A 325 5.99 -5.20 7.89
C ARG A 325 5.36 -6.52 8.29
N PRO A 326 4.03 -6.59 8.50
CA PRO A 326 3.35 -7.86 8.62
C PRO A 326 3.49 -8.63 7.29
N ALA A 327 3.99 -9.85 7.33
CA ALA A 327 4.24 -10.66 6.14
C ALA A 327 3.98 -12.15 6.39
N GLN A 328 3.63 -12.88 5.35
CA GLN A 328 3.36 -14.32 5.40
C GLN A 328 4.31 -15.06 4.47
N LEU A 329 4.74 -16.25 4.86
CA LEU A 329 5.46 -17.15 3.96
C LEU A 329 4.53 -17.56 2.82
N THR A 330 4.96 -17.41 1.58
CA THR A 330 4.16 -17.78 0.40
C THR A 330 4.10 -19.30 0.21
N GLU A 331 5.12 -20.00 0.70
CA GLU A 331 5.26 -21.45 0.66
C GLU A 331 6.06 -21.92 1.87
N ALA A 332 5.88 -23.19 2.24
CA ALA A 332 6.71 -23.80 3.28
C ALA A 332 8.14 -24.00 2.73
N PRO A 333 9.16 -23.34 3.31
CA PRO A 333 10.52 -23.44 2.79
C PRO A 333 11.08 -24.83 3.04
N SER A 334 11.87 -25.33 2.09
CA SER A 334 12.65 -26.56 2.28
C SER A 334 13.93 -26.24 3.06
N LEU A 335 14.16 -26.99 4.14
CA LEU A 335 15.36 -26.85 4.97
C LEU A 335 16.46 -27.80 4.48
N SER A 336 17.63 -27.26 4.17
CA SER A 336 18.84 -28.02 3.84
C SER A 336 19.75 -28.11 5.06
N ARG A 337 19.97 -29.31 5.58
CA ARG A 337 20.91 -29.54 6.68
C ARG A 337 22.30 -29.86 6.12
N HIS A 338 23.25 -28.94 6.29
CA HIS A 338 24.63 -29.14 5.82
C HIS A 338 25.45 -29.93 6.83
N THR A 339 25.24 -29.68 8.12
CA THR A 339 25.85 -30.44 9.23
C THR A 339 24.81 -30.67 10.33
N SER A 340 25.21 -31.30 11.43
CA SER A 340 24.36 -31.41 12.63
C SER A 340 24.11 -30.05 13.31
N THR A 341 24.87 -29.02 12.97
CA THR A 341 24.81 -27.67 13.58
C THR A 341 24.38 -26.58 12.60
N ILE A 342 24.51 -26.79 11.29
CA ILE A 342 24.24 -25.78 10.26
C ILE A 342 23.07 -26.20 9.39
N SER A 343 22.12 -25.30 9.19
CA SER A 343 21.03 -25.47 8.24
C SER A 343 20.74 -24.17 7.49
N ALA A 344 20.35 -24.31 6.23
CA ALA A 344 20.00 -23.20 5.36
C ALA A 344 18.60 -23.40 4.77
N ALA A 345 17.92 -22.30 4.50
CA ALA A 345 16.66 -22.29 3.79
C ALA A 345 16.56 -21.05 2.91
N ARG A 346 15.79 -21.15 1.82
CA ARG A 346 15.38 -19.99 1.04
C ARG A 346 13.93 -19.67 1.39
N VAL A 347 13.69 -18.45 1.85
CA VAL A 347 12.39 -18.01 2.34
C VAL A 347 11.82 -16.93 1.44
N ARG A 348 10.51 -16.96 1.24
CA ARG A 348 9.77 -16.01 0.43
C ARG A 348 8.58 -15.49 1.22
N PHE A 349 8.59 -14.19 1.48
CA PHE A 349 7.57 -13.50 2.26
C PHE A 349 6.76 -12.56 1.38
N GLN A 350 5.44 -12.63 1.47
CA GLN A 350 4.54 -11.63 0.90
C GLN A 350 4.04 -10.70 2.00
N ALA A 351 4.06 -9.39 1.75
CA ALA A 351 3.45 -8.42 2.64
C ALA A 351 1.94 -8.72 2.83
N ALA A 352 1.48 -8.68 4.09
CA ALA A 352 0.09 -8.90 4.49
C ALA A 352 -0.66 -7.58 4.71
N ALA A 353 -0.01 -6.43 4.48
CA ALA A 353 -0.61 -5.10 4.54
C ALA A 353 -0.19 -4.27 3.31
N PRO A 354 -0.94 -3.21 2.95
CA PRO A 354 -0.55 -2.28 1.90
C PRO A 354 0.86 -1.72 2.14
N CYS A 355 1.65 -1.66 1.06
CA CYS A 355 2.98 -1.07 1.05
C CYS A 355 2.93 0.23 0.26
N ASP A 356 2.35 1.28 0.85
CA ASP A 356 2.32 2.60 0.25
C ASP A 356 3.73 3.18 0.11
N TRP A 357 3.98 3.89 -0.98
CA TRP A 357 5.21 4.63 -1.22
C TRP A 357 4.92 5.86 -2.09
N PRO A 358 5.63 6.99 -1.92
CA PRO A 358 5.43 8.18 -2.75
C PRO A 358 5.65 7.89 -4.23
N ALA A 359 4.60 8.08 -5.05
CA ALA A 359 4.66 8.00 -6.50
C ALA A 359 5.10 9.36 -7.09
N ILE A 360 6.30 9.43 -7.67
CA ILE A 360 6.87 10.68 -8.21
C ILE A 360 7.19 10.51 -9.69
N ALA A 361 6.57 11.35 -10.53
CA ALA A 361 6.82 11.38 -11.97
C ALA A 361 8.20 11.98 -12.30
N PRO A 362 8.82 11.60 -13.44
CA PRO A 362 9.97 12.33 -13.96
C PRO A 362 9.66 13.82 -14.15
N THR A 363 10.64 14.68 -13.84
CA THR A 363 10.48 16.13 -13.87
C THR A 363 10.47 16.70 -15.28
N ALA A 364 11.29 16.15 -16.18
CA ALA A 364 11.31 16.54 -17.58
C ALA A 364 10.00 16.11 -18.27
N ARG A 365 9.43 17.01 -19.08
CA ARG A 365 8.21 16.74 -19.85
C ARG A 365 8.40 17.12 -21.31
N TYR A 366 7.81 16.33 -22.20
CA TYR A 366 7.79 16.58 -23.63
C TYR A 366 6.43 16.18 -24.20
N LEU A 367 5.79 17.10 -24.92
CA LEU A 367 4.44 16.93 -25.50
C LEU A 367 3.40 16.37 -24.51
N GLY A 368 3.44 16.84 -23.26
CA GLY A 368 2.48 16.46 -22.22
C GLY A 368 2.83 15.20 -21.41
N TYR A 369 3.79 14.38 -21.87
CA TYR A 369 4.24 13.18 -21.15
C TYR A 369 5.58 13.41 -20.45
N PRO A 370 5.83 12.77 -19.31
CA PRO A 370 7.16 12.78 -18.68
C PRO A 370 8.22 12.09 -19.54
N VAL A 371 9.48 12.46 -19.35
CA VAL A 371 10.64 11.86 -20.04
C VAL A 371 11.50 11.13 -19.01
N LEU A 372 11.82 9.87 -19.29
CA LEU A 372 12.74 9.08 -18.49
C LEU A 372 14.17 9.54 -18.76
N GLU A 373 14.64 10.48 -17.94
CA GLU A 373 16.00 11.03 -18.00
C GLU A 373 17.03 10.24 -17.17
N ASP A 374 16.57 9.21 -16.44
CA ASP A 374 17.48 8.31 -15.73
C ASP A 374 18.15 7.36 -16.72
N ARG A 375 19.41 7.68 -17.07
CA ARG A 375 20.20 6.93 -18.03
C ARG A 375 20.49 5.52 -17.51
N PRO A 376 20.28 4.46 -18.30
CA PRO A 376 20.61 3.10 -17.91
C PRO A 376 22.11 2.93 -17.72
N ASN A 377 22.48 1.93 -16.93
CA ASN A 377 23.86 1.52 -16.75
C ASN A 377 24.26 0.55 -17.86
N GLU A 378 25.45 0.74 -18.43
CA GLU A 378 25.99 -0.09 -19.51
C GLU A 378 26.69 -1.34 -18.95
N THR A 379 26.03 -2.07 -18.06
CA THR A 379 26.59 -3.26 -17.41
C THR A 379 26.47 -4.54 -18.23
N GLY A 380 25.70 -4.51 -19.33
CA GLY A 380 25.50 -5.65 -20.23
C GLY A 380 24.74 -5.25 -21.50
N ASP A 381 24.44 -6.25 -22.34
CA ASP A 381 23.68 -6.05 -23.58
C ASP A 381 22.25 -5.57 -23.28
N ARG A 382 21.82 -4.55 -24.00
CA ARG A 382 20.46 -3.98 -23.91
C ARG A 382 19.64 -4.43 -25.11
N PRO A 383 18.88 -5.54 -25.01
CA PRO A 383 18.07 -6.00 -26.12
C PRO A 383 17.00 -4.96 -26.46
N ALA A 384 16.90 -4.67 -27.74
CA ALA A 384 15.79 -3.92 -28.33
C ALA A 384 15.03 -4.84 -29.28
N GLY A 385 13.72 -4.91 -29.12
CA GLY A 385 12.82 -5.69 -29.98
C GLY A 385 12.08 -4.78 -30.95
N TYR A 386 11.88 -5.26 -32.18
CA TYR A 386 11.09 -4.57 -33.21
C TYR A 386 9.92 -5.46 -33.62
N GLY A 387 8.94 -5.58 -32.72
CA GLY A 387 7.74 -6.39 -32.95
C GLY A 387 6.73 -5.71 -33.86
N ARG A 388 5.85 -6.50 -34.48
CA ARG A 388 4.62 -6.05 -35.17
C ARG A 388 3.51 -7.04 -34.84
N GLN A 389 2.26 -6.59 -34.89
CA GLN A 389 1.10 -7.47 -34.64
C GLN A 389 0.71 -8.21 -35.92
N MET A 390 1.47 -9.26 -36.22
CA MET A 390 1.33 -10.05 -37.43
C MET A 390 0.43 -11.25 -37.19
N THR A 391 -0.52 -11.49 -38.10
CA THR A 391 -1.37 -12.68 -38.13
C THR A 391 -1.16 -13.40 -39.46
N TRP A 392 -0.86 -14.69 -39.41
CA TRP A 392 -0.84 -15.55 -40.59
C TRP A 392 -2.24 -16.09 -40.83
N ILE A 393 -2.77 -15.86 -42.03
CA ILE A 393 -4.00 -16.46 -42.52
C ILE A 393 -3.58 -17.50 -43.56
N ASP A 394 -3.57 -18.76 -43.14
CA ASP A 394 -3.20 -19.90 -43.98
C ASP A 394 -4.40 -20.83 -44.13
N ASN A 395 -4.66 -21.25 -45.36
CA ASN A 395 -5.70 -22.21 -45.70
C ASN A 395 -5.12 -23.55 -46.21
N ASP A 396 -3.82 -23.77 -46.03
CA ASP A 396 -3.03 -24.94 -46.43
C ASP A 396 -3.05 -25.26 -47.94
N ALA A 397 -3.75 -24.44 -48.75
CA ALA A 397 -3.94 -24.65 -50.18
C ALA A 397 -3.31 -23.54 -51.03
N SER A 398 -3.08 -22.37 -50.46
CA SER A 398 -2.52 -21.20 -51.15
C SER A 398 -1.40 -20.56 -50.34
N THR A 399 -0.67 -19.62 -50.93
CA THR A 399 0.38 -18.90 -50.21
C THR A 399 -0.21 -18.19 -48.99
N PRO A 400 0.35 -18.39 -47.78
CA PRO A 400 -0.20 -17.81 -46.57
C PRO A 400 -0.22 -16.28 -46.65
N LEU A 401 -1.35 -15.68 -46.29
CA LEU A 401 -1.49 -14.23 -46.23
C LEU A 401 -1.01 -13.72 -44.88
N LEU A 402 0.03 -12.89 -44.91
CA LEU A 402 0.54 -12.22 -43.73
C LEU A 402 -0.16 -10.87 -43.55
N TYR A 403 -0.93 -10.74 -42.47
CA TYR A 403 -1.68 -9.52 -42.14
C TYR A 403 -1.07 -8.80 -40.94
N ASP A 404 -0.61 -7.56 -41.14
CA ASP A 404 -0.18 -6.66 -40.07
C ASP A 404 -1.38 -5.85 -39.57
N THR A 405 -1.87 -6.19 -38.38
CA THR A 405 -3.13 -5.69 -37.83
C THR A 405 -3.12 -4.18 -37.63
N THR A 406 -2.07 -3.68 -36.97
CA THR A 406 -1.99 -2.25 -36.61
C THR A 406 -1.21 -1.44 -37.63
N LYS A 407 -0.35 -2.09 -38.42
CA LYS A 407 0.63 -1.43 -39.31
C LYS A 407 1.64 -0.54 -38.54
N LEU A 408 1.76 -0.74 -37.23
CA LEU A 408 2.64 0.02 -36.35
C LEU A 408 3.77 -0.87 -35.81
N PRO A 409 4.96 -0.29 -35.56
CA PRO A 409 6.03 -0.99 -34.84
C PRO A 409 5.77 -1.01 -33.34
N TRP A 410 5.75 -2.20 -32.75
CA TRP A 410 5.63 -2.46 -31.32
C TRP A 410 7.02 -2.74 -30.75
N MET A 411 7.78 -1.66 -30.55
CA MET A 411 9.15 -1.75 -30.06
C MET A 411 9.20 -2.09 -28.58
N THR A 412 10.24 -2.82 -28.18
CA THR A 412 10.56 -3.03 -26.77
C THR A 412 12.00 -2.63 -26.49
N GLN A 413 12.24 -2.11 -25.30
CA GLN A 413 13.58 -1.70 -24.87
C GLN A 413 13.79 -2.02 -23.40
N ARG A 414 14.86 -2.74 -23.09
CA ARG A 414 15.28 -2.98 -21.70
C ARG A 414 16.11 -1.81 -21.17
N GLN A 415 15.83 -1.44 -19.93
CA GLN A 415 16.61 -0.50 -19.13
C GLN A 415 17.12 -1.22 -17.88
N ASP A 416 18.40 -1.03 -17.56
CA ASP A 416 19.04 -1.61 -16.39
C ASP A 416 19.61 -0.49 -15.50
N TRP A 417 19.33 -0.57 -14.20
CA TRP A 417 19.73 0.43 -13.22
C TRP A 417 20.57 -0.20 -12.12
N VAL A 418 21.71 0.44 -11.84
CA VAL A 418 22.50 0.26 -10.62
C VAL A 418 22.24 1.50 -9.77
N VAL A 419 21.56 1.29 -8.66
CA VAL A 419 21.03 2.35 -7.80
C VAL A 419 21.81 2.35 -6.49
N ASN A 420 22.64 3.37 -6.31
CA ASN A 420 23.55 3.49 -5.16
C ASN A 420 23.08 4.56 -4.18
N GLY A 421 23.00 4.18 -2.90
CA GLY A 421 22.66 5.09 -1.81
C GLY A 421 21.16 5.39 -1.69
N ILE A 422 20.79 5.84 -0.49
CA ILE A 422 19.39 5.99 -0.08
C ILE A 422 18.60 6.97 -0.97
N THR A 423 19.21 8.09 -1.37
CA THR A 423 18.53 9.10 -2.20
C THR A 423 18.13 8.54 -3.56
N ARG A 424 19.08 7.87 -4.26
CA ARG A 424 18.78 7.28 -5.58
C ARG A 424 17.83 6.10 -5.45
N ARG A 425 17.98 5.25 -4.42
CA ARG A 425 17.08 4.11 -4.18
C ARG A 425 15.64 4.57 -3.91
N THR A 426 15.48 5.63 -3.12
CA THR A 426 14.18 6.25 -2.84
C THR A 426 13.55 6.82 -4.11
N ALA A 427 14.31 7.62 -4.87
CA ALA A 427 13.83 8.21 -6.12
C ALA A 427 13.46 7.14 -7.16
N HIS A 428 14.27 6.08 -7.28
CA HIS A 428 13.99 4.97 -8.19
C HIS A 428 12.74 4.19 -7.78
N ARG A 429 12.56 3.87 -6.49
CA ARG A 429 11.31 3.26 -6.01
C ARG A 429 10.11 4.17 -6.28
N SER A 430 10.24 5.47 -6.07
CA SER A 430 9.17 6.45 -6.38
C SER A 430 8.82 6.52 -7.87
N LEU A 431 9.81 6.39 -8.76
CA LEU A 431 9.59 6.27 -10.20
C LEU A 431 8.78 5.00 -10.53
N LEU A 432 9.13 3.86 -9.94
CA LEU A 432 8.40 2.60 -10.18
C LEU A 432 6.95 2.67 -9.67
N TYR A 433 6.73 3.29 -8.51
CA TYR A 433 5.38 3.53 -7.99
C TYR A 433 4.57 4.49 -8.86
N TRP A 434 5.22 5.49 -9.46
CA TRP A 434 4.56 6.35 -10.43
C TRP A 434 4.21 5.61 -11.72
N LEU A 435 5.12 4.80 -12.27
CA LEU A 435 4.85 3.99 -13.47
C LEU A 435 3.65 3.05 -13.26
N ALA A 436 3.51 2.53 -12.04
CA ALA A 436 2.42 1.66 -11.60
C ALA A 436 2.24 0.43 -12.52
N GLY A 437 3.35 -0.25 -12.86
CA GLY A 437 3.37 -1.32 -13.85
C GLY A 437 3.12 -0.78 -15.25
N ARG A 438 2.18 -1.38 -15.98
CA ARG A 438 1.84 -0.98 -17.35
C ARG A 438 0.98 0.28 -17.45
N ALA A 439 0.54 0.91 -16.34
CA ALA A 439 -0.48 1.96 -16.37
C ALA A 439 -0.04 3.28 -17.03
N GLN A 440 1.14 3.80 -16.67
CA GLN A 440 1.60 5.11 -17.12
C GLN A 440 2.51 5.04 -18.34
N ALA A 441 2.30 5.98 -19.27
CA ALA A 441 3.17 6.18 -20.42
C ALA A 441 4.24 7.24 -20.13
N VAL A 442 5.46 6.99 -20.62
CA VAL A 442 6.64 7.85 -20.46
C VAL A 442 7.46 7.83 -21.74
N TRP A 443 8.09 8.95 -22.09
CA TRP A 443 9.08 8.96 -23.16
C TRP A 443 10.34 8.25 -22.72
N VAL A 444 10.73 7.23 -23.46
CA VAL A 444 11.94 6.44 -23.21
C VAL A 444 12.94 6.73 -24.33
N PRO A 445 14.06 7.41 -24.03
CA PRO A 445 15.16 7.53 -24.96
C PRO A 445 15.82 6.17 -25.23
N SER A 446 16.29 5.95 -26.46
CA SER A 446 17.09 4.77 -26.80
C SER A 446 18.41 4.70 -26.00
N TRP A 447 18.91 5.87 -25.60
CA TRP A 447 20.26 6.06 -25.06
C TRP A 447 21.35 5.52 -25.98
N ALA A 448 21.08 5.46 -27.28
CA ALA A 448 22.03 5.18 -28.34
C ALA A 448 22.30 6.46 -29.14
N ASP A 449 23.48 6.55 -29.77
CA ASP A 449 23.75 7.60 -30.76
C ASP A 449 23.11 7.24 -32.09
N ASP A 450 21.79 7.47 -32.17
CA ASP A 450 20.97 7.07 -33.30
C ASP A 450 21.14 7.98 -34.52
N LEU A 451 21.51 9.24 -34.30
CA LEU A 451 21.75 10.23 -35.34
C LEU A 451 23.07 10.98 -35.10
N THR A 452 23.90 11.07 -36.12
CA THR A 452 25.16 11.83 -36.05
C THR A 452 25.05 13.07 -36.93
N LEU A 453 25.19 14.26 -36.34
CA LEU A 453 25.16 15.53 -37.07
C LEU A 453 26.42 15.72 -37.93
N THR A 454 26.23 16.09 -39.19
CA THR A 454 27.33 16.35 -40.13
C THR A 454 27.68 17.84 -40.23
N THR A 455 26.78 18.73 -39.84
CA THR A 455 27.02 20.19 -39.84
C THR A 455 26.59 20.82 -38.52
N ASP A 456 27.19 21.97 -38.18
CA ASP A 456 26.74 22.77 -37.06
C ASP A 456 25.31 23.30 -37.32
N VAL A 457 24.53 23.47 -36.26
CA VAL A 457 23.14 23.92 -36.35
C VAL A 457 23.08 25.39 -35.93
N LEU A 458 22.57 26.26 -36.81
CA LEU A 458 22.37 27.67 -36.50
C LEU A 458 21.22 27.87 -35.50
N ALA A 459 21.25 28.95 -34.73
CA ALA A 459 20.29 29.22 -33.66
C ALA A 459 18.82 29.22 -34.12
N THR A 460 18.56 29.67 -35.34
CA THR A 460 17.22 29.75 -35.94
C THR A 460 16.94 28.61 -36.94
N SER A 461 17.87 27.67 -37.10
CA SER A 461 17.70 26.56 -38.03
C SER A 461 16.62 25.60 -37.55
N THR A 462 15.72 25.22 -38.45
CA THR A 462 14.75 24.13 -38.29
C THR A 462 15.13 22.91 -39.12
N ALA A 463 16.39 22.82 -39.57
CA ALA A 463 16.90 21.67 -40.30
C ALA A 463 18.15 21.11 -39.60
N LEU A 464 18.19 19.78 -39.48
CA LEU A 464 19.32 18.99 -39.03
C LEU A 464 19.90 18.22 -40.22
N THR A 465 21.17 18.43 -40.53
CA THR A 465 21.90 17.60 -41.49
C THR A 465 22.60 16.48 -40.73
N VAL A 466 22.22 15.24 -41.02
CA VAL A 466 22.73 14.04 -40.36
C VAL A 466 23.40 13.13 -41.38
N ARG A 467 24.29 12.26 -40.89
CA ARG A 467 24.83 11.16 -41.69
C ARG A 467 23.67 10.28 -42.17
N TRP A 468 23.79 9.71 -43.37
CA TRP A 468 22.80 8.78 -43.88
C TRP A 468 22.64 7.58 -42.92
N VAL A 469 21.43 7.44 -42.38
CA VAL A 469 21.01 6.29 -41.56
C VAL A 469 19.84 5.55 -42.20
N GLY A 470 19.44 5.98 -43.41
CA GLY A 470 18.26 5.49 -44.11
C GLY A 470 16.95 5.97 -43.48
N TYR A 471 16.95 7.14 -42.84
CA TYR A 471 15.74 7.74 -42.29
C TYR A 471 14.65 7.89 -43.36
N THR A 472 15.04 8.43 -44.51
CA THR A 472 14.16 8.71 -45.65
C THR A 472 13.60 7.43 -46.31
N ARG A 473 14.28 6.30 -46.12
CA ARG A 473 13.94 5.00 -46.72
C ARG A 473 13.20 4.05 -45.77
N TYR A 474 13.61 3.99 -44.51
CA TYR A 474 13.16 2.97 -43.56
C TYR A 474 12.31 3.53 -42.43
N LEU A 475 12.64 4.72 -41.93
CA LEU A 475 12.04 5.26 -40.71
C LEU A 475 10.83 6.13 -41.01
N GLN A 476 10.96 7.07 -41.96
CA GLN A 476 9.88 7.86 -42.55
C GLN A 476 8.88 8.43 -41.53
N GLY A 477 9.37 8.93 -40.40
CA GLY A 477 8.53 9.49 -39.34
C GLY A 477 7.60 8.49 -38.64
N GLY A 478 7.89 7.19 -38.72
CA GLY A 478 7.17 6.15 -37.98
C GLY A 478 7.26 6.34 -36.46
N PRO A 479 6.30 5.81 -35.68
CA PRO A 479 6.32 5.90 -34.23
C PRO A 479 7.64 5.41 -33.62
N GLY A 480 8.10 6.12 -32.59
CA GLY A 480 9.37 5.99 -31.91
C GLY A 480 10.61 6.31 -32.76
N ARG A 481 10.43 6.79 -33.99
CA ARG A 481 11.49 7.30 -34.89
C ARG A 481 11.17 8.71 -35.40
N ARG A 482 10.35 9.44 -34.65
CA ARG A 482 9.92 10.81 -34.95
C ARG A 482 10.44 11.82 -33.94
N HIS A 483 10.60 11.42 -32.69
CA HIS A 483 10.98 12.31 -31.59
C HIS A 483 12.42 12.09 -31.17
N LEU A 484 13.13 13.18 -30.93
CA LEU A 484 14.57 13.24 -30.67
C LEU A 484 14.84 13.79 -29.29
N ARG A 485 15.83 13.21 -28.61
CA ARG A 485 16.53 13.76 -27.46
C ARG A 485 17.97 14.05 -27.86
N LEU A 486 18.33 15.33 -27.92
CA LEU A 486 19.68 15.79 -28.18
C LEU A 486 20.31 16.26 -26.87
N GLU A 487 21.42 15.64 -26.47
CA GLU A 487 22.20 16.00 -25.27
C GLU A 487 23.53 16.62 -25.70
N LEU A 488 23.85 17.77 -25.12
CA LEU A 488 25.17 18.40 -25.25
C LEU A 488 26.13 17.89 -24.17
N VAL A 489 27.43 18.04 -24.41
CA VAL A 489 28.49 17.64 -23.46
C VAL A 489 28.40 18.39 -22.12
N ASP A 490 27.78 19.58 -22.11
CA ASP A 490 27.52 20.35 -20.88
C ASP A 490 26.28 19.88 -20.08
N GLY A 491 25.55 18.87 -20.58
CA GLY A 491 24.34 18.32 -19.97
C GLY A 491 23.03 18.99 -20.40
N THR A 492 23.07 20.00 -21.26
CA THR A 492 21.85 20.61 -21.82
C THR A 492 21.12 19.60 -22.72
N VAL A 493 19.81 19.47 -22.53
CA VAL A 493 18.96 18.54 -23.30
C VAL A 493 17.91 19.30 -24.10
N TYR A 494 17.73 18.91 -25.35
CA TYR A 494 16.67 19.40 -26.24
C TYR A 494 15.81 18.26 -26.76
N TYR A 495 14.49 18.44 -26.72
CA TYR A 495 13.54 17.52 -27.34
C TYR A 495 12.99 18.12 -28.63
N ARG A 496 13.03 17.38 -29.73
CA ARG A 496 12.57 17.88 -31.04
C ARG A 496 11.76 16.82 -31.78
N ARG A 497 10.77 17.26 -32.56
CA ARG A 497 10.00 16.39 -33.45
C ARG A 497 10.47 16.59 -34.88
N VAL A 498 10.78 15.49 -35.57
CA VAL A 498 11.01 15.50 -37.01
C VAL A 498 9.67 15.66 -37.73
N THR A 499 9.59 16.64 -38.63
CA THR A 499 8.36 17.03 -39.35
C THR A 499 8.42 16.76 -40.84
N ALA A 500 9.62 16.78 -41.41
CA ALA A 500 9.88 16.42 -42.81
C ALA A 500 11.29 15.86 -42.96
N TRP A 501 11.54 15.15 -44.04
CA TRP A 501 12.84 14.56 -44.34
C TRP A 501 13.11 14.54 -45.83
N SER A 502 14.38 14.67 -46.20
CA SER A 502 14.85 14.53 -47.58
C SER A 502 16.27 14.01 -47.60
N GLU A 503 16.60 13.28 -48.66
CA GLU A 503 17.97 12.86 -48.92
C GLU A 503 18.70 13.98 -49.67
N ALA A 504 19.91 14.32 -49.23
CA ALA A 504 20.73 15.33 -49.87
C ALA A 504 21.68 14.68 -50.90
N VAL A 505 22.08 15.46 -51.90
CA VAL A 505 22.90 14.99 -53.04
C VAL A 505 24.30 14.52 -52.61
N ASP A 506 24.77 14.96 -51.45
CA ASP A 506 26.07 14.62 -50.87
C ASP A 506 26.07 13.30 -50.06
N GLY A 507 24.96 12.55 -50.06
CA GLY A 507 24.83 11.32 -49.29
C GLY A 507 24.59 11.57 -47.79
N THR A 508 24.06 12.74 -47.43
CA THR A 508 23.52 13.03 -46.09
C THR A 508 22.00 13.03 -46.09
N GLU A 509 21.39 13.02 -44.92
CA GLU A 509 19.94 13.19 -44.77
C GLU A 509 19.65 14.52 -44.07
N GLN A 510 18.66 15.26 -44.56
CA GLN A 510 18.15 16.47 -43.92
C GLN A 510 16.82 16.17 -43.23
N LEU A 511 16.76 16.46 -41.94
CA LEU A 511 15.57 16.30 -41.10
C LEU A 511 15.08 17.67 -40.66
N ALA A 512 13.87 18.05 -41.05
CA ALA A 512 13.23 19.26 -40.55
C ALA A 512 12.68 19.02 -39.14
N ILE A 513 12.95 19.92 -38.20
CA ILE A 513 12.47 19.88 -36.81
C ILE A 513 11.37 20.91 -36.57
N ASP A 514 10.50 20.60 -35.61
CA ASP A 514 9.34 21.41 -35.23
C ASP A 514 9.67 22.80 -34.66
N THR A 515 10.81 22.95 -33.98
CA THR A 515 11.20 24.22 -33.37
C THR A 515 12.72 24.36 -33.39
N PRO A 516 13.27 25.55 -33.69
CA PRO A 516 14.72 25.76 -33.64
C PRO A 516 15.29 25.57 -32.22
N PHE A 517 16.60 25.39 -32.09
CA PHE A 517 17.24 25.25 -30.77
C PHE A 517 17.34 26.56 -29.99
N GLY A 518 17.21 27.71 -30.67
CA GLY A 518 17.35 29.04 -30.08
C GLY A 518 18.80 29.44 -29.80
N VAL A 519 19.73 28.50 -29.91
CA VAL A 519 21.19 28.70 -29.78
C VAL A 519 21.90 27.94 -30.89
N ALA A 520 23.07 28.44 -31.31
CA ALA A 520 23.91 27.72 -32.25
C ALA A 520 24.52 26.49 -31.56
N ILE A 521 24.44 25.33 -32.21
CA ILE A 521 24.99 24.07 -31.71
C ILE A 521 26.18 23.68 -32.59
N ASP A 522 27.38 23.71 -32.01
CA ASP A 522 28.57 23.08 -32.59
C ASP A 522 28.39 21.55 -32.51
N ARG A 523 28.46 20.87 -33.66
CA ARG A 523 28.28 19.41 -33.74
C ARG A 523 29.28 18.65 -32.86
N ARG A 524 30.46 19.22 -32.59
CA ARG A 524 31.48 18.60 -31.72
C ARG A 524 31.11 18.66 -30.23
N ARG A 525 30.14 19.50 -29.85
CA ARG A 525 29.61 19.59 -28.48
C ARG A 525 28.36 18.75 -28.27
N VAL A 526 27.89 18.07 -29.30
CA VAL A 526 26.78 17.13 -29.20
C VAL A 526 27.34 15.83 -28.64
N ARG A 527 26.81 15.43 -27.48
CA ARG A 527 27.20 14.17 -26.83
C ARG A 527 26.48 12.98 -27.46
N GLN A 528 25.18 13.12 -27.69
CA GLN A 528 24.33 12.03 -28.18
C GLN A 528 23.03 12.58 -28.76
N VAL A 529 22.57 12.01 -29.87
CA VAL A 529 21.20 12.20 -30.36
C VAL A 529 20.48 10.85 -30.36
N SER A 530 19.47 10.72 -29.50
CA SER A 530 18.70 9.50 -29.32
C SER A 530 17.27 9.67 -29.84
N TRP A 531 16.71 8.62 -30.43
CA TRP A 531 15.27 8.49 -30.62
C TRP A 531 14.58 8.36 -29.27
N MET A 532 13.34 8.86 -29.20
CA MET A 532 12.42 8.61 -28.09
C MET A 532 11.21 7.86 -28.60
N MET A 533 10.82 6.81 -27.87
CA MET A 533 9.54 6.14 -28.04
C MET A 533 8.64 6.44 -26.84
N LEU A 534 7.34 6.61 -27.08
CA LEU A 534 6.39 6.66 -25.98
C LEU A 534 6.08 5.22 -25.57
N ALA A 535 6.28 4.89 -24.30
CA ALA A 535 6.18 3.51 -23.83
C ALA A 535 5.61 3.41 -22.41
N THR A 536 5.04 2.26 -22.11
CA THR A 536 4.74 1.82 -20.74
C THR A 536 5.75 0.76 -20.33
N LEU A 537 5.75 0.31 -19.07
CA LEU A 537 6.38 -0.97 -18.76
C LEU A 537 5.72 -2.08 -19.59
N SER A 538 6.45 -3.16 -19.86
CA SER A 538 5.91 -4.34 -20.56
C SER A 538 5.29 -5.36 -19.61
N SER A 539 5.53 -5.22 -18.30
CA SER A 539 5.07 -6.11 -17.24
C SER A 539 4.53 -5.30 -16.06
N ASP A 540 3.59 -5.88 -15.33
CA ASP A 540 3.11 -5.33 -14.04
C ASP A 540 4.01 -5.74 -12.87
N VAL A 541 5.12 -6.44 -13.14
CA VAL A 541 6.07 -6.92 -12.14
C VAL A 541 7.45 -6.33 -12.40
N VAL A 542 8.06 -5.78 -11.35
CA VAL A 542 9.44 -5.30 -11.36
C VAL A 542 10.17 -5.88 -10.15
N GLU A 543 11.39 -6.35 -10.37
CA GLU A 543 12.26 -6.89 -9.33
C GLU A 543 13.41 -5.92 -9.04
N ILE A 544 13.71 -5.75 -7.76
CA ILE A 544 14.84 -4.99 -7.24
C ILE A 544 15.72 -5.95 -6.46
N GLN A 545 16.94 -6.17 -6.94
CA GLN A 545 17.95 -6.96 -6.28
C GLN A 545 18.80 -6.08 -5.36
N HIS A 546 18.65 -6.26 -4.05
CA HIS A 546 19.43 -5.56 -3.03
C HIS A 546 20.68 -6.37 -2.71
N THR A 547 21.85 -5.90 -3.13
CA THR A 547 23.13 -6.56 -2.76
C THR A 547 23.64 -6.07 -1.40
N HIS A 548 23.17 -4.91 -0.95
CA HIS A 548 23.47 -4.31 0.35
C HIS A 548 22.21 -3.67 0.93
N ASP A 549 22.33 -3.17 2.16
CA ASP A 549 21.33 -2.29 2.77
C ASP A 549 21.09 -0.99 1.96
N ILE A 550 20.15 -0.19 2.43
CA ILE A 550 19.64 1.05 1.81
C ILE A 550 20.73 2.08 1.52
N GLU A 551 21.87 2.03 2.21
CA GLU A 551 23.01 2.93 1.98
C GLU A 551 23.94 2.42 0.88
N GLY A 552 23.92 1.13 0.58
CA GLY A 552 24.70 0.50 -0.47
C GLY A 552 23.98 0.42 -1.84
N THR A 553 24.24 -0.68 -2.55
CA THR A 553 23.82 -0.88 -3.94
C THR A 553 22.59 -1.77 -4.06
N ALA A 554 21.69 -1.39 -4.97
CA ALA A 554 20.63 -2.24 -5.52
C ALA A 554 20.70 -2.24 -7.05
N LYS A 555 20.16 -3.27 -7.68
CA LYS A 555 20.04 -3.40 -9.13
C LYS A 555 18.58 -3.63 -9.48
N ALA A 556 18.10 -3.00 -10.54
CA ALA A 556 16.77 -3.22 -11.08
C ALA A 556 16.83 -3.24 -12.60
N ALA A 557 15.89 -3.94 -13.22
CA ALA A 557 15.75 -3.94 -14.66
C ALA A 557 14.27 -3.93 -15.03
N ALA A 558 13.93 -3.21 -16.09
CA ALA A 558 12.57 -3.23 -16.62
C ALA A 558 12.59 -3.08 -18.14
N THR A 559 11.66 -3.76 -18.79
CA THR A 559 11.44 -3.63 -20.23
C THR A 559 10.27 -2.69 -20.46
N PHE A 560 10.44 -1.75 -21.36
CA PHE A 560 9.42 -0.84 -21.82
C PHE A 560 8.87 -1.33 -23.16
N ALA A 561 7.56 -1.23 -23.35
CA ALA A 561 6.86 -1.55 -24.59
C ALA A 561 6.22 -0.29 -25.17
N ALA A 562 6.48 -0.02 -26.44
CA ALA A 562 5.98 1.16 -27.13
C ALA A 562 4.45 1.16 -27.20
N VAL A 563 3.86 2.36 -27.12
CA VAL A 563 2.44 2.63 -27.33
C VAL A 563 2.27 3.52 -28.56
N PRO A 564 2.57 2.99 -29.77
CA PRO A 564 2.83 3.79 -30.97
C PRO A 564 1.64 4.63 -31.43
N ARG A 565 0.40 4.25 -31.08
CA ARG A 565 -0.82 4.97 -31.43
C ARG A 565 -1.05 6.22 -30.57
N GLU A 566 -0.46 6.26 -29.38
CA GLU A 566 -0.56 7.39 -28.44
C GLU A 566 0.50 8.47 -28.70
N GLU A 567 1.47 8.22 -29.59
CA GLU A 567 2.48 9.21 -29.94
C GLU A 567 1.86 10.42 -30.69
N PRO A 568 2.09 11.65 -30.22
CA PRO A 568 1.46 12.88 -30.72
C PRO A 568 2.03 13.48 -32.03
#